data_AF-A0A2T9VD19-F1
#
_entry.id   AF-A0A2T9VD19-F1
#
_cell.length_a   1.000
_cell.length_b   1.000
_cell.length_c   1.000
_cell.angle_alpha   90.00
_cell.angle_beta   90.00
_cell.angle_gamma   90.00
#
_symmetry.space_group_name_H-M   'P 1'
#
loop_
_entity.id
_entity.type
_entity.pdbx_description
1 polymer ?
#
loop_
_entity_poly.entity_id
_entity_poly.type
_entity_poly.pdbx_seq_one_letter_code
_entity_poly.pdbx_strand_id
1 'polypeptide(L)'
;MEILKIKKAFNVKQCGNVLEFKPTDEGYLKVHKTWFCKSKLCPVCNWRRAMKNSYQAQKVIEEVVKEKPTARWLFLTLSTKNAIDGDHLEQSLKHMSKAFNKLKMYTKVKKNLVGFLRSTEVTVNKNDGSYNQHMHVLLCVENAYF
;
A
#
# COMPACT_ATOMS: atom_id res chain seq x y z
N MET A 1 28.84 5.10 -4.79
CA MET A 1 27.50 4.65 -4.34
C MET A 1 27.29 4.75 -2.82
N GLU A 2 28.32 4.61 -1.98
CA GLU A 2 28.16 4.65 -0.51
C GLU A 2 27.70 5.99 0.07
N ILE A 3 28.18 7.11 -0.47
CA ILE A 3 27.77 8.46 -0.05
C ILE A 3 26.24 8.64 -0.15
N LEU A 4 25.59 8.06 -1.16
CA LEU A 4 24.13 8.09 -1.32
C LEU A 4 23.41 7.25 -0.26
N LYS A 5 23.99 6.10 0.14
CA LYS A 5 23.44 5.25 1.21
C LYS A 5 23.48 5.98 2.57
N ILE A 6 24.58 6.65 2.87
CA ILE A 6 24.77 7.45 4.10
C ILE A 6 23.76 8.61 4.17
N LYS A 7 23.58 9.35 3.06
CA LYS A 7 22.57 10.43 2.98
C LYS A 7 21.15 9.93 3.24
N LYS A 8 20.78 8.74 2.73
CA LYS A 8 19.43 8.19 2.93
C LYS A 8 19.17 7.82 4.39
N ALA A 9 20.14 7.19 5.06
CA ALA A 9 20.02 6.86 6.48
C ALA A 9 19.85 8.12 7.34
N PHE A 10 20.65 9.16 7.06
CA PHE A 10 20.55 10.45 7.75
C PHE A 10 19.19 11.13 7.54
N ASN A 11 18.68 11.14 6.31
CA ASN A 11 17.35 11.70 6.01
C ASN A 11 16.23 10.96 6.76
N VAL A 12 16.33 9.63 6.90
CA VAL A 12 15.37 8.85 7.69
C VAL A 12 15.48 9.19 9.17
N LYS A 13 16.69 9.32 9.71
CA LYS A 13 16.94 9.72 11.11
C LYS A 13 16.35 11.10 11.43
N GLN A 14 16.35 12.02 10.46
CA GLN A 14 15.81 13.37 10.64
C GLN A 14 14.33 13.51 10.27
N CYS A 15 13.68 12.43 9.86
CA CYS A 15 12.32 12.48 9.35
C CYS A 15 11.31 12.85 10.46
N GLY A 16 10.64 13.98 10.30
CA GLY A 16 9.66 14.48 11.28
C GLY A 16 10.27 15.31 12.41
N ASN A 17 11.58 15.62 12.37
CA ASN A 17 12.24 16.37 13.45
C ASN A 17 11.92 17.87 13.43
N VAL A 18 11.50 18.42 12.28
CA VAL A 18 11.11 19.82 12.15
C VAL A 18 9.60 19.91 12.07
N LEU A 19 8.98 20.51 13.10
CA LEU A 19 7.56 20.77 13.21
C LEU A 19 7.35 22.28 13.33
N GLU A 20 6.60 22.86 12.39
CA GLU A 20 6.15 24.25 12.51
C GLU A 20 4.68 24.25 12.89
N PHE A 21 4.33 25.11 13.84
CA PHE A 21 2.98 25.27 14.34
C PHE A 21 2.42 26.64 13.99
N LYS A 22 1.11 26.72 13.81
CA LYS A 22 0.37 27.98 13.73
C LYS A 22 -0.77 27.99 14.75
N PRO A 23 -1.11 29.16 15.32
CA PRO A 23 -2.29 29.28 16.17
C PRO A 23 -3.55 29.04 15.33
N THR A 24 -4.51 28.34 15.92
CA THR A 24 -5.88 28.21 15.42
C THR A 24 -6.75 29.34 15.98
N ASP A 25 -7.92 29.56 15.39
CA ASP A 25 -8.90 30.53 15.88
C ASP A 25 -9.37 30.22 17.32
N GLU A 26 -9.31 28.94 17.70
CA GLU A 26 -9.60 28.42 19.05
C GLU A 26 -8.43 28.56 20.05
N GLY A 27 -7.32 29.21 19.66
CA GLY A 27 -6.21 29.56 20.55
C GLY A 27 -5.15 28.49 20.81
N TYR A 28 -5.26 27.27 20.25
CA TYR A 28 -4.20 26.26 20.35
C TYR A 28 -3.28 26.21 19.14
N LEU A 29 -2.10 25.63 19.33
CA LEU A 29 -1.12 25.43 18.27
C LEU A 29 -1.42 24.13 17.49
N LYS A 30 -1.63 24.25 16.18
CA LYS A 30 -1.77 23.11 15.27
C LYS A 30 -0.53 22.98 14.40
N VAL A 31 -0.06 21.74 14.19
CA VAL A 31 1.04 21.46 13.26
C VAL A 31 0.62 21.92 11.87
N HIS A 32 1.32 22.93 11.35
CA HIS A 32 1.11 23.52 10.04
C HIS A 32 2.05 22.91 8.99
N LYS A 33 3.30 22.61 9.37
CA LYS A 33 4.29 22.03 8.45
C LYS A 33 5.19 21.03 9.16
N THR A 34 5.60 20.02 8.41
CA THR A 34 6.56 19.01 8.88
C THR A 34 7.42 18.53 7.72
N TRP A 35 8.71 18.30 7.98
CA TRP A 35 9.64 17.77 6.99
C TRP A 35 9.72 16.24 7.07
N PHE A 36 9.26 15.58 6.01
CA PHE A 36 9.30 14.12 5.89
C PHE A 36 10.29 13.68 4.81
N CYS A 37 11.06 12.63 5.09
CA CYS A 37 12.01 12.07 4.14
C CYS A 37 11.36 11.32 2.96
N LYS A 38 10.08 10.95 3.09
CA LYS A 38 9.27 10.20 2.11
C LYS A 38 9.86 8.84 1.68
N SER A 39 10.88 8.35 2.38
CA SER A 39 11.51 7.06 2.12
C SER A 39 10.52 5.91 2.36
N LYS A 40 10.50 4.92 1.46
CA LYS A 40 9.68 3.70 1.57
C LYS A 40 10.07 2.81 2.76
N LEU A 41 11.23 3.03 3.37
CA LEU A 41 11.70 2.28 4.54
C LEU A 41 11.60 3.10 5.83
N CYS A 42 11.08 4.34 5.77
CA CYS A 42 10.90 5.15 6.96
C CYS A 42 9.57 4.79 7.65
N PRO A 43 9.59 4.34 8.91
CA PRO A 43 8.38 3.93 9.62
C PRO A 43 7.38 5.08 9.78
N VAL A 44 7.86 6.30 10.08
CA VAL A 44 7.01 7.50 10.19
C VAL A 44 6.30 7.81 8.87
N CYS A 45 7.03 7.79 7.75
CA CYS A 45 6.45 8.06 6.44
C CYS A 45 5.47 6.97 6.00
N ASN A 46 5.80 5.69 6.26
CA ASN A 46 4.93 4.57 5.94
C ASN A 46 3.65 4.58 6.78
N TRP A 47 3.74 4.87 8.07
CA TRP A 47 2.58 5.00 8.94
C TRP A 47 1.65 6.12 8.49
N ARG A 48 2.19 7.31 8.20
CA ARG A 48 1.39 8.42 7.64
C ARG A 48 0.74 8.07 6.31
N ARG A 49 1.45 7.36 5.43
CA ARG A 49 0.89 6.88 4.16
C ARG A 49 -0.23 5.87 4.40
N ALA A 50 -0.05 4.93 5.34
CA ALA A 50 -1.07 3.96 5.70
C ALA A 50 -2.34 4.63 6.22
N MET A 51 -2.22 5.61 7.13
CA MET A 51 -3.36 6.39 7.62
C MET A 51 -4.10 7.13 6.49
N LYS A 52 -3.37 7.81 5.61
CA LYS A 52 -3.97 8.50 4.46
C LYS A 52 -4.69 7.51 3.54
N ASN A 53 -4.06 6.39 3.20
CA ASN A 53 -4.63 5.38 2.32
C ASN A 53 -5.89 4.75 2.95
N SER A 54 -5.89 4.50 4.25
CA SER A 54 -7.05 3.98 4.98
C SER A 54 -8.24 4.94 4.89
N TYR A 55 -8.01 6.23 5.14
CA TYR A 55 -9.04 7.25 5.05
C TYR A 55 -9.60 7.39 3.62
N GLN A 56 -8.72 7.39 2.61
CA GLN A 56 -9.16 7.44 1.22
C GLN A 56 -9.92 6.17 0.80
N ALA A 57 -9.47 5.00 1.23
CA ALA A 57 -10.16 3.74 0.97
C ALA A 57 -11.55 3.71 1.60
N GLN A 58 -11.68 4.16 2.85
CA GLN A 58 -12.96 4.27 3.53
C GLN A 58 -13.94 5.15 2.74
N LYS A 59 -13.52 6.35 2.32
CA LYS A 59 -14.37 7.24 1.51
C LYS A 59 -14.83 6.60 0.21
N VAL A 60 -13.93 5.91 -0.51
CA VAL A 60 -14.29 5.23 -1.76
C VAL A 60 -15.26 4.08 -1.50
N ILE A 61 -15.03 3.29 -0.44
CA ILE A 61 -15.92 2.18 -0.07
C ILE A 61 -17.31 2.70 0.31
N GLU A 62 -17.38 3.80 1.08
CA GLU A 62 -18.64 4.44 1.45
C GLU A 62 -19.47 4.85 0.22
N GLU A 63 -18.83 5.45 -0.79
CA GLU A 63 -19.51 5.80 -2.04
C GLU A 63 -19.92 4.57 -2.87
N VAL A 64 -19.08 3.54 -2.95
CA VAL A 64 -19.41 2.29 -3.65
C VAL A 64 -20.61 1.60 -3.01
N VAL A 65 -20.71 1.59 -1.67
CA VAL A 65 -21.86 1.00 -0.97
C VAL A 65 -23.16 1.75 -1.27
N LYS A 66 -23.10 3.07 -1.47
CA LYS A 66 -24.27 3.88 -1.87
C LYS A 66 -24.68 3.61 -3.32
N GLU A 67 -23.73 3.60 -4.25
CA GLU A 67 -23.99 3.42 -5.68
C GLU A 67 -24.34 1.98 -6.06
N LYS A 68 -23.75 1.00 -5.37
CA LYS A 68 -23.84 -0.43 -5.66
C LYS A 68 -24.15 -1.23 -4.38
N PRO A 69 -25.33 -1.05 -3.77
CA PRO A 69 -25.66 -1.66 -2.47
C PRO A 69 -25.71 -3.20 -2.50
N THR A 70 -25.90 -3.80 -3.68
CA THR A 70 -25.92 -5.25 -3.88
C THR A 70 -24.55 -5.84 -4.19
N ALA A 71 -23.51 -5.01 -4.38
CA ALA A 71 -22.17 -5.52 -4.63
C ALA A 71 -21.63 -6.31 -3.43
N ARG A 72 -20.78 -7.28 -3.73
CA ARG A 72 -20.16 -8.15 -2.73
C ARG A 72 -18.66 -7.91 -2.68
N TRP A 73 -18.09 -8.06 -1.49
CA TRP A 73 -16.68 -7.84 -1.26
C TRP A 73 -15.96 -9.17 -1.02
N LEU A 74 -14.85 -9.38 -1.72
CA LEU A 74 -14.00 -10.56 -1.56
C LEU A 74 -12.61 -10.13 -1.14
N PHE A 75 -12.04 -10.85 -0.18
CA PHE A 75 -10.65 -10.68 0.20
C PHE A 75 -9.81 -11.80 -0.40
N LEU A 76 -8.99 -11.46 -1.39
CA LEU A 76 -8.13 -12.37 -2.13
C LEU A 76 -6.67 -12.13 -1.73
N THR A 77 -5.97 -13.20 -1.33
CA THR A 77 -4.53 -13.16 -1.10
C THR A 77 -3.82 -13.98 -2.17
N LEU A 78 -2.90 -13.35 -2.91
CA LEU A 78 -2.07 -13.98 -3.93
C LEU A 78 -0.62 -14.05 -3.44
N SER A 79 -0.09 -15.26 -3.30
CA SER A 79 1.30 -15.50 -2.91
C SER A 79 2.10 -16.12 -4.05
N THR A 80 3.42 -16.06 -3.92
CA THR A 80 4.37 -16.73 -4.81
C THR A 80 5.44 -17.40 -3.95
N LYS A 81 6.30 -18.23 -4.56
CA LYS A 81 7.46 -18.77 -3.84
C LYS A 81 8.34 -17.62 -3.32
N ASN A 82 8.96 -17.81 -2.17
CA ASN A 82 9.82 -16.79 -1.58
C ASN A 82 10.93 -16.37 -2.54
N ALA A 83 11.22 -15.07 -2.60
CA ALA A 83 12.38 -14.55 -3.30
C ALA A 83 13.65 -14.75 -2.46
N ILE A 84 14.70 -15.28 -3.07
CA ILE A 84 15.97 -15.61 -2.40
C ILE A 84 16.81 -14.36 -2.07
N ASP A 85 16.67 -13.30 -2.85
CA ASP A 85 17.43 -12.05 -2.72
C ASP A 85 16.62 -10.85 -3.24
N GLY A 86 17.24 -9.66 -3.20
CA GLY A 86 16.60 -8.41 -3.62
C GLY A 86 16.31 -8.31 -5.12
N ASP A 87 17.15 -8.88 -5.98
CA ASP A 87 16.97 -8.83 -7.43
C ASP A 87 15.85 -9.77 -7.85
N HIS A 88 15.81 -10.97 -7.28
CA HIS A 88 14.70 -11.91 -7.43
C HIS A 88 13.39 -11.32 -6.88
N LEU A 89 13.43 -10.63 -5.73
CA LEU A 89 12.25 -9.94 -5.19
C LEU A 89 11.71 -8.90 -6.17
N GLU A 90 12.58 -8.05 -6.75
CA GLU A 90 12.15 -7.06 -7.73
C GLU A 90 11.49 -7.71 -8.95
N GLN A 91 12.09 -8.78 -9.48
CA GLN A 91 11.54 -9.52 -10.62
C GLN A 91 10.19 -10.16 -10.27
N SER A 92 10.10 -10.79 -9.09
CA SER A 92 8.87 -11.42 -8.58
C SER A 92 7.74 -10.41 -8.44
N LEU A 93 7.99 -9.23 -7.85
CA LEU A 93 7.01 -8.17 -7.69
C LEU A 93 6.51 -7.62 -9.05
N LYS A 94 7.41 -7.47 -10.02
CA LYS A 94 7.05 -7.11 -11.40
C LYS A 94 6.17 -8.19 -12.04
N HIS A 95 6.53 -9.46 -11.86
CA HIS A 95 5.76 -10.58 -12.39
C HIS A 95 4.37 -10.66 -11.77
N MET A 96 4.25 -10.61 -10.44
CA MET A 96 2.98 -10.56 -9.71
C MET A 96 2.08 -9.42 -10.20
N SER A 97 2.64 -8.23 -10.39
CA SER A 97 1.89 -7.07 -10.90
C SER A 97 1.35 -7.31 -12.31
N LYS A 98 2.15 -7.91 -13.20
CA LYS A 98 1.73 -8.28 -14.56
C LYS A 98 0.68 -9.40 -14.54
N ALA A 99 0.87 -10.43 -13.73
CA ALA A 99 -0.05 -11.55 -13.59
C ALA A 99 -1.42 -11.09 -13.07
N PHE A 100 -1.45 -10.25 -12.04
CA PHE A 100 -2.69 -9.65 -11.54
C PHE A 100 -3.40 -8.80 -12.61
N ASN A 101 -2.64 -8.01 -13.38
CA ASN A 101 -3.22 -7.25 -14.50
C ASN A 101 -3.83 -8.16 -15.58
N LYS A 102 -3.23 -9.32 -15.87
CA LYS A 102 -3.83 -10.31 -16.77
C LYS A 102 -5.11 -10.92 -16.17
N LEU A 103 -5.06 -11.31 -14.89
CA LEU A 103 -6.20 -11.89 -14.18
C LEU A 103 -7.43 -10.98 -14.23
N LYS A 104 -7.29 -9.71 -13.88
CA LYS A 104 -8.42 -8.76 -13.88
C LYS A 104 -8.98 -8.48 -15.29
N MET A 105 -8.20 -8.71 -16.34
CA MET A 105 -8.60 -8.49 -17.73
C MET A 105 -9.28 -9.70 -18.35
N TYR A 106 -9.21 -10.87 -17.70
CA TYR A 106 -9.88 -12.07 -18.17
C TYR A 106 -11.39 -11.85 -18.20
N THR A 107 -12.05 -12.19 -19.31
CA THR A 107 -13.46 -11.82 -19.57
C THR A 107 -14.40 -12.19 -18.44
N LYS A 108 -14.25 -13.40 -17.85
CA LYS A 108 -15.08 -13.88 -16.74
C LYS A 108 -14.91 -13.03 -15.47
N VAL A 109 -13.71 -12.55 -15.21
CA VAL A 109 -13.39 -11.69 -14.06
C VAL A 109 -13.86 -10.27 -14.34
N LYS A 110 -13.45 -9.70 -15.47
CA LYS A 110 -13.76 -8.32 -15.87
C LYS A 110 -15.27 -8.05 -15.91
N LYS A 111 -16.07 -9.01 -16.38
CA LYS A 111 -17.53 -8.87 -16.47
C LYS A 111 -18.18 -8.57 -15.11
N ASN A 112 -17.67 -9.17 -14.03
CA ASN A 112 -18.27 -9.07 -12.70
C ASN A 112 -17.48 -8.16 -11.75
N LEU A 113 -16.32 -7.65 -12.16
CA LEU A 113 -15.45 -6.83 -11.32
C LEU A 113 -15.88 -5.36 -11.41
N VAL A 114 -16.43 -4.82 -10.33
CA VAL A 114 -16.73 -3.39 -10.18
C VAL A 114 -15.44 -2.61 -9.95
N GLY A 115 -14.57 -3.11 -9.06
CA GLY A 115 -13.33 -2.46 -8.71
C GLY A 115 -12.50 -3.27 -7.73
N PHE A 116 -11.31 -2.78 -7.41
CA PHE A 116 -10.44 -3.42 -6.43
C PHE A 116 -9.49 -2.43 -5.76
N LEU A 117 -9.10 -2.74 -4.53
CA LEU A 117 -7.96 -2.16 -3.84
C LEU A 117 -6.92 -3.26 -3.66
N ARG A 118 -5.63 -2.95 -3.84
CA ARG A 118 -4.56 -3.93 -3.60
C ARG A 118 -3.41 -3.34 -2.80
N SER A 119 -2.77 -4.19 -1.99
CA SER A 119 -1.55 -3.88 -1.26
C SER A 119 -0.57 -5.03 -1.41
N THR A 120 0.70 -4.71 -1.62
CA THR A 120 1.80 -5.69 -1.61
C THR A 120 2.48 -5.64 -0.27
N GLU A 121 2.64 -6.79 0.35
CA GLU A 121 3.39 -6.97 1.58
C GLU A 121 4.61 -7.84 1.28
N VAL A 122 5.73 -7.50 1.94
CA VAL A 122 6.96 -8.28 1.88
C VAL A 122 7.43 -8.49 3.32
N THR A 123 7.52 -9.75 3.72
CA THR A 123 8.07 -10.16 5.01
C THR A 123 9.40 -10.87 4.80
N VAL A 124 10.22 -10.95 5.84
CA VAL A 124 11.53 -11.64 5.78
C VAL A 124 11.41 -12.92 6.59
N ASN A 125 11.71 -14.06 5.95
CA ASN A 125 11.83 -15.32 6.64
C ASN A 125 13.09 -15.29 7.52
N LYS A 126 12.91 -15.52 8.83
CA LYS A 126 14.00 -15.46 9.81
C LYS A 126 14.98 -16.63 9.70
N ASN A 127 14.58 -17.74 9.08
CA ASN A 127 15.39 -18.95 9.02
C ASN A 127 16.44 -18.89 7.90
N ASP A 128 16.04 -18.42 6.71
CA ASP A 128 16.89 -18.43 5.50
C ASP A 128 17.11 -17.03 4.90
N GLY A 129 16.51 -15.97 5.48
CA GLY A 129 16.62 -14.60 4.99
C GLY A 129 15.82 -14.32 3.70
N SER A 130 15.08 -15.30 3.19
CA SER A 130 14.27 -15.13 1.98
C SER A 130 13.11 -14.16 2.21
N TYR A 131 12.68 -13.51 1.15
CA TYR A 131 11.53 -12.61 1.16
C TYR A 131 10.25 -13.39 0.86
N ASN A 132 9.26 -13.28 1.72
CA ASN A 132 7.91 -13.76 1.45
C ASN A 132 7.06 -12.58 0.97
N GLN A 133 6.86 -12.51 -0.35
CA GLN A 133 6.05 -11.50 -1.01
C GLN A 133 4.64 -12.01 -1.35
N HIS A 134 3.63 -11.25 -0.94
CA HIS A 134 2.23 -11.54 -1.23
C HIS A 134 1.45 -10.26 -1.51
N MET A 135 0.32 -10.42 -2.20
CA MET A 135 -0.57 -9.34 -2.59
C MET A 135 -1.95 -9.59 -1.98
N HIS A 136 -2.39 -8.67 -1.14
CA HIS A 136 -3.76 -8.62 -0.66
C HIS A 136 -4.60 -7.77 -1.60
N VAL A 137 -5.75 -8.28 -2.00
CA VAL A 137 -6.68 -7.63 -2.91
C VAL A 137 -8.08 -7.67 -2.32
N LEU A 138 -8.62 -6.50 -2.05
CA LEU A 138 -10.04 -6.33 -1.73
C LEU A 138 -10.77 -6.10 -3.06
N LEU A 139 -11.56 -7.08 -3.49
CA LEU A 139 -12.34 -7.06 -4.73
C LEU A 139 -13.77 -6.62 -4.41
N CYS A 140 -14.32 -5.74 -5.24
CA CYS A 140 -15.75 -5.44 -5.29
C CYS A 140 -16.33 -6.08 -6.55
N VAL A 141 -17.29 -6.99 -6.38
CA VAL A 141 -17.90 -7.76 -7.48
C VAL A 141 -19.41 -7.56 -7.51
N GLU A 142 -19.98 -7.64 -8.71
CA GLU A 142 -21.42 -7.66 -8.91
C GLU A 142 -22.04 -8.89 -8.21
N ASN A 143 -23.28 -8.78 -7.73
CA ASN A 143 -23.96 -9.87 -7.02
C ASN A 143 -24.04 -11.16 -7.86
N ALA A 144 -24.18 -11.03 -9.18
CA ALA A 144 -24.26 -12.14 -10.14
C ALA A 144 -22.94 -12.94 -10.31
N TYR A 145 -21.88 -12.58 -9.57
CA TYR A 145 -20.67 -13.39 -9.50
C TYR A 145 -20.93 -14.76 -8.85
N PHE A 146 -21.89 -14.83 -7.92
CA PHE A 146 -22.35 -16.04 -7.24
C PHE A 146 -23.63 -16.58 -7.89
#